data_AF-A0A5J4UHF3-F1
#
_entry.id   AF-A0A5J4UHF3-F1
#
_cell.length_a   1.000
_cell.length_b   1.000
_cell.length_c   1.000
_cell.angle_alpha   90.00
_cell.angle_beta   90.00
_cell.angle_gamma   90.00
#
_symmetry.space_group_name_H-M   'P 1'
#
loop_
_entity.id
_entity.type
_entity.pdbx_description
1 polymer ?
#
loop_
_entity_poly.entity_id
_entity_poly.type
_entity_poly.pdbx_seq_one_letter_code
_entity_poly.pdbx_strand_id
1 'polypeptide(L)'
;MQSKQKIQVIAKAIISFTDSYTYNKQGKRNEQSEFESTLQLAYIVSTLQSLENQIQYNNALKQIIKTKKLLKSLIALTKFRLGTHIDLDVDRQRLEVRSGSQRCLSWIQCKGDEQIQTELINNGYGRVISIQISTAGGIGEEQDWEIFNGFIQISNFLRALHQGRNNYYQPSFQPLPLLARRSEEQIEEEGANEEIEAQMNNKGNYGNIKYYANSTKSATLNHFIHRN
;
A
#
# COMPACT_ATOMS: atom_id res chain seq x y z
N MET A 1 24.34 0.26 15.01
CA MET A 1 25.01 0.60 13.72
C MET A 1 24.61 -0.35 12.58
N GLN A 2 24.51 -1.66 12.81
CA GLN A 2 24.17 -2.69 11.81
C GLN A 2 22.78 -2.52 11.14
N SER A 3 21.72 -2.18 11.89
CA SER A 3 20.36 -2.02 11.31
C SER A 3 20.28 -0.88 10.28
N LYS A 4 20.99 0.23 10.50
CA LYS A 4 21.00 1.37 9.55
C LYS A 4 21.64 1.00 8.21
N GLN A 5 22.77 0.30 8.25
CA GLN A 5 23.45 -0.19 7.04
C GLN A 5 22.59 -1.22 6.30
N LYS A 6 21.93 -2.13 7.04
CA LYS A 6 21.01 -3.10 6.46
C LYS A 6 19.84 -2.43 5.72
N ILE A 7 19.20 -1.44 6.32
CA ILE A 7 18.11 -0.68 5.68
C ILE A 7 18.60 0.03 4.42
N GLN A 8 19.81 0.61 4.44
CA GLN A 8 20.38 1.27 3.26
C GLN A 8 20.63 0.30 2.10
N VAL A 9 21.12 -0.92 2.39
CA VAL A 9 21.32 -1.96 1.36
C VAL A 9 19.98 -2.39 0.77
N ILE A 10 19.00 -2.69 1.62
CA ILE A 10 17.63 -3.05 1.22
C ILE A 10 17.00 -1.95 0.35
N ALA A 11 17.10 -0.70 0.81
CA ALA A 11 16.55 0.46 0.10
C ALA A 11 17.17 0.61 -1.29
N LYS A 12 18.50 0.48 -1.40
CA LYS A 12 19.21 0.53 -2.68
C LYS A 12 18.74 -0.57 -3.63
N ALA A 13 18.56 -1.80 -3.15
CA ALA A 13 18.09 -2.92 -3.98
C ALA A 13 16.69 -2.65 -4.55
N ILE A 14 15.74 -2.21 -3.71
CA ILE A 14 14.37 -1.88 -4.13
C ILE A 14 14.35 -0.72 -5.13
N ILE A 15 15.13 0.33 -4.84
CA ILE A 15 15.22 1.50 -5.70
C ILE A 15 15.79 1.12 -7.07
N SER A 16 16.91 0.40 -7.11
CA SER A 16 17.54 -0.01 -8.37
C SER A 16 16.62 -0.90 -9.21
N PHE A 17 15.92 -1.84 -8.58
CA PHE A 17 14.93 -2.68 -9.24
C PHE A 17 13.75 -1.87 -9.82
N THR A 18 13.30 -0.85 -9.08
CA THR A 18 12.18 -0.02 -9.54
C THR A 18 12.60 0.96 -10.63
N ASP A 19 13.79 1.53 -10.54
CA ASP A 19 14.34 2.44 -11.55
C ASP A 19 14.53 1.71 -12.89
N SER A 20 15.06 0.48 -12.87
CA SER A 20 15.20 -0.31 -14.10
C SER A 20 13.84 -0.61 -14.74
N TYR A 21 12.81 -0.90 -13.93
CA TYR A 21 11.44 -1.10 -14.41
C TYR A 21 10.83 0.19 -15.01
N THR A 22 10.94 1.32 -14.30
CA THR A 22 10.29 2.58 -14.72
C THR A 22 10.94 3.17 -15.97
N TYR A 23 12.27 3.07 -16.10
CA TYR A 23 13.01 3.49 -17.31
C TYR A 23 12.53 2.74 -18.56
N ASN A 24 12.29 1.43 -18.43
CA ASN A 24 11.82 0.58 -19.54
C ASN A 24 10.35 0.84 -19.93
N LYS A 25 9.55 1.49 -19.09
CA LYS A 25 8.19 1.92 -19.46
C LYS A 25 8.21 3.19 -20.34
N GLN A 26 9.24 4.02 -20.22
CA GLN A 26 9.39 5.28 -20.97
C GLN A 26 10.14 5.10 -22.30
N GLY A 27 11.09 4.16 -22.37
CA GLY A 27 11.71 3.73 -23.62
C GLY A 27 10.94 2.59 -24.25
N LYS A 28 10.40 2.76 -25.47
CA LYS A 28 9.72 1.71 -26.25
C LYS A 28 10.65 0.52 -26.58
N ARG A 29 10.95 -0.35 -25.62
CA ARG A 29 11.47 -1.70 -25.88
C ARG A 29 10.33 -2.70 -25.64
N ASN A 30 9.71 -3.09 -26.75
CA ASN A 30 8.89 -4.29 -26.82
C ASN A 30 9.84 -5.49 -26.83
N GLU A 31 10.19 -6.04 -25.66
CA GLU A 31 10.81 -7.36 -25.57
C GLU A 31 10.72 -7.85 -24.11
N GLN A 32 9.89 -8.88 -23.88
CA GLN A 32 10.17 -9.88 -22.84
C GLN A 32 11.56 -10.43 -23.13
N SER A 33 12.62 -10.11 -22.37
CA SER A 33 13.80 -11.00 -22.41
C SER A 33 14.90 -10.88 -21.35
N GLU A 34 15.17 -9.78 -20.64
CA GLU A 34 16.43 -9.74 -19.85
C GLU A 34 16.35 -9.50 -18.34
N PHE A 35 15.22 -9.03 -17.79
CA PHE A 35 15.16 -8.64 -16.36
C PHE A 35 14.07 -9.33 -15.54
N GLU A 36 13.12 -10.02 -16.17
CA GLU A 36 12.06 -10.74 -15.44
C GLU A 36 12.44 -12.20 -15.25
N SER A 37 13.66 -12.47 -14.80
CA SER A 37 13.98 -13.82 -14.35
C SER A 37 13.27 -14.06 -13.01
N THR A 38 12.73 -15.26 -12.87
CA THR A 38 12.14 -15.77 -11.61
C THR A 38 13.08 -15.57 -10.42
N LEU A 39 14.40 -15.56 -10.66
CA LEU A 39 15.43 -15.27 -9.65
C LEU A 39 15.45 -13.80 -9.21
N GLN A 40 15.34 -12.84 -10.14
CA GLN A 40 15.28 -11.42 -9.78
C GLN A 40 14.01 -11.10 -9.01
N LEU A 41 12.87 -11.68 -9.42
CA LEU A 41 11.60 -11.54 -8.73
C LEU A 41 11.63 -12.16 -7.33
N ALA A 42 12.12 -13.39 -7.17
CA ALA A 42 12.31 -14.01 -5.86
C ALA A 42 13.23 -13.17 -4.94
N TYR A 43 14.31 -12.61 -5.51
CA TYR A 43 15.22 -11.74 -4.77
C TYR A 43 14.51 -10.48 -4.27
N ILE A 44 13.74 -9.78 -5.11
CA ILE A 44 13.03 -8.57 -4.68
C ILE A 44 11.93 -8.89 -3.66
N VAL A 45 11.22 -10.02 -3.79
CA VAL A 45 10.23 -10.48 -2.80
C VAL A 45 10.89 -10.67 -1.43
N SER A 46 12.02 -11.40 -1.38
CA SER A 46 12.77 -11.60 -0.13
C SER A 46 13.27 -10.27 0.46
N THR A 47 13.62 -9.32 -0.39
CA THR A 47 14.10 -7.99 0.00
C THR A 47 12.97 -7.15 0.61
N LEU A 48 11.76 -7.20 0.02
CA LEU A 48 10.55 -6.55 0.57
C LEU A 48 10.16 -7.16 1.91
N GLN A 49 10.19 -8.48 2.05
CA GLN A 49 9.91 -9.15 3.33
C GLN A 49 10.95 -8.76 4.40
N SER A 50 12.23 -8.61 4.02
CA SER A 50 13.27 -8.11 4.91
C SER A 50 12.98 -6.66 5.34
N LEU A 51 12.55 -5.80 4.42
CA LEU A 51 12.16 -4.41 4.72
C LEU A 51 10.97 -4.37 5.68
N GLU A 52 9.93 -5.15 5.42
CA GLU A 52 8.75 -5.28 6.27
C GLU A 52 9.13 -5.60 7.71
N ASN A 53 9.94 -6.64 7.90
CA ASN A 53 10.47 -7.03 9.21
C ASN A 53 11.29 -5.90 9.86
N GLN A 54 12.07 -5.15 9.07
CA GLN A 54 12.80 -4.00 9.61
C GLN A 54 11.86 -2.89 10.09
N ILE A 55 10.78 -2.60 9.36
CA ILE A 55 9.80 -1.57 9.74
C ILE A 55 9.01 -2.02 10.98
N GLN A 56 8.59 -3.28 11.02
CA GLN A 56 7.75 -3.83 12.08
C GLN A 56 8.49 -3.92 13.42
N TYR A 57 9.75 -4.35 13.43
CA TYR A 57 10.46 -4.64 14.69
C TYR A 57 11.55 -3.65 15.07
N ASN A 58 11.96 -2.76 14.16
CA ASN A 58 12.99 -1.76 14.47
C ASN A 58 12.43 -0.32 14.40
N ASN A 59 13.10 0.62 15.06
CA ASN A 59 12.93 2.07 14.84
C ASN A 59 13.48 2.53 13.47
N ALA A 60 13.37 1.67 12.45
CA ALA A 60 13.86 1.83 11.08
C ALA A 60 13.18 2.98 10.32
N LEU A 61 11.96 3.34 10.75
CA LEU A 61 11.11 4.30 10.07
C LEU A 61 11.84 5.62 9.81
N LYS A 62 12.49 6.21 10.82
CA LYS A 62 13.24 7.48 10.71
C LYS A 62 14.32 7.46 9.62
N GLN A 63 14.90 6.31 9.30
CA GLN A 63 15.89 6.18 8.23
C GLN A 63 15.22 6.03 6.85
N ILE A 64 14.07 5.37 6.80
CA ILE A 64 13.24 5.22 5.59
C ILE A 64 12.71 6.59 5.15
N ILE A 65 12.25 7.44 6.08
CA ILE A 65 11.80 8.82 5.80
C ILE A 65 12.85 9.62 5.02
N LYS A 66 14.13 9.48 5.41
CA LYS A 66 15.24 10.19 4.75
C LYS A 66 15.44 9.75 3.30
N THR A 67 14.89 8.60 2.92
CA THR A 67 15.01 8.03 1.58
C THR A 67 13.69 8.17 0.84
N LYS A 68 13.27 9.41 0.53
CA LYS A 68 12.03 9.70 -0.23
C LYS A 68 11.90 8.86 -1.51
N LYS A 69 13.01 8.52 -2.14
CA LYS A 69 13.07 7.66 -3.32
C LYS A 69 12.57 6.24 -3.04
N LEU A 70 12.87 5.67 -1.88
CA LEU A 70 12.36 4.34 -1.48
C LEU A 70 10.83 4.34 -1.41
N LEU A 71 10.24 5.39 -0.84
CA LEU A 71 8.78 5.48 -0.76
C LEU A 71 8.12 5.49 -2.14
N LYS A 72 8.65 6.32 -3.05
CA LYS A 72 8.20 6.36 -4.45
C LYS A 72 8.38 5.01 -5.13
N SER A 73 9.49 4.32 -4.87
CA SER A 73 9.73 2.98 -5.41
C SER A 73 8.69 1.98 -4.92
N LEU A 74 8.39 1.93 -3.62
CA LEU A 74 7.35 1.05 -3.07
C LEU A 74 5.98 1.33 -3.68
N ILE A 75 5.60 2.60 -3.83
CA ILE A 75 4.34 3.01 -4.46
C ILE A 75 4.29 2.53 -5.92
N ALA A 76 5.35 2.74 -6.69
CA ALA A 76 5.42 2.27 -8.08
C ALA A 76 5.31 0.74 -8.18
N LEU A 77 5.93 0.00 -7.24
CA LEU A 77 5.89 -1.47 -7.22
C LEU A 77 4.50 -2.03 -6.89
N THR A 78 3.61 -1.26 -6.25
CA THR A 78 2.22 -1.70 -6.04
C THR A 78 1.44 -1.87 -7.34
N LYS A 79 1.84 -1.17 -8.41
CA LYS A 79 1.29 -1.30 -9.76
C LYS A 79 2.22 -2.10 -10.69
N PHE A 80 3.19 -2.84 -10.14
CA PHE A 80 4.16 -3.60 -10.93
C PHE A 80 3.47 -4.64 -11.79
N ARG A 81 3.58 -4.49 -13.12
CA ARG A 81 3.02 -5.42 -14.12
C ARG A 81 1.56 -5.79 -13.84
N LEU A 82 0.78 -4.83 -13.35
CA LEU A 82 -0.63 -5.02 -13.09
C LEU A 82 -1.37 -5.19 -14.44
N GLY A 83 -2.25 -6.19 -14.54
CA GLY A 83 -3.02 -6.48 -15.75
C GLY A 83 -2.25 -7.18 -16.88
N THR A 84 -1.03 -7.68 -16.62
CA THR A 84 -0.27 -8.49 -17.59
C THR A 84 -0.11 -9.91 -17.08
N HIS A 85 -0.43 -10.90 -17.92
CA HIS A 85 -0.32 -12.32 -17.62
C HIS A 85 0.62 -13.00 -18.61
N ILE A 86 1.57 -13.79 -18.09
CA ILE A 86 2.57 -14.48 -18.93
C ILE A 86 2.61 -15.96 -18.56
N ASP A 87 2.91 -16.24 -17.30
CA ASP A 87 3.08 -17.58 -16.76
C ASP A 87 2.71 -17.57 -15.27
N LEU A 88 2.21 -18.71 -14.77
CA LEU A 88 1.68 -18.84 -13.41
C LEU A 88 2.73 -18.48 -12.34
N ASP A 89 3.97 -18.97 -12.49
CA ASP A 89 5.02 -18.75 -11.48
C ASP A 89 5.47 -17.28 -11.47
N VAL A 90 5.64 -16.70 -12.65
CA VAL A 90 6.01 -15.28 -12.82
C VAL A 90 4.88 -14.38 -12.29
N ASP A 91 3.63 -14.70 -12.59
CA ASP A 91 2.47 -13.93 -12.15
C ASP A 91 2.27 -14.01 -10.64
N ARG A 92 2.52 -15.17 -10.02
CA ARG A 92 2.55 -15.33 -8.57
C ARG A 92 3.62 -14.43 -7.94
N GLN A 93 4.85 -14.46 -8.45
CA GLN A 93 5.91 -13.62 -7.89
C GLN A 93 5.66 -12.13 -8.10
N ARG A 94 5.03 -11.73 -9.21
CA ARG A 94 4.59 -10.34 -9.44
C ARG A 94 3.54 -9.91 -8.42
N LEU A 95 2.59 -10.79 -8.10
CA LEU A 95 1.63 -10.55 -7.03
C LEU A 95 2.36 -10.38 -5.70
N GLU A 96 3.31 -11.25 -5.36
CA GLU A 96 4.10 -11.14 -4.13
C GLU A 96 4.90 -9.82 -4.06
N VAL A 97 5.43 -9.32 -5.17
CA VAL A 97 6.07 -7.99 -5.25
C VAL A 97 5.08 -6.87 -4.91
N ARG A 98 3.87 -6.91 -5.50
CA ARG A 98 2.82 -5.92 -5.22
C ARG A 98 2.39 -5.98 -3.76
N SER A 99 2.03 -7.16 -3.26
CA SER A 99 1.54 -7.37 -1.90
C SER A 99 2.62 -7.06 -0.86
N GLY A 100 3.88 -7.44 -1.10
CA GLY A 100 5.00 -7.08 -0.22
C GLY A 100 5.25 -5.57 -0.14
N SER A 101 5.11 -4.87 -1.26
CA SER A 101 5.22 -3.41 -1.32
C SER A 101 4.07 -2.73 -0.58
N GLN A 102 2.84 -3.21 -0.75
CA GLN A 102 1.65 -2.73 -0.02
C GLN A 102 1.80 -2.93 1.49
N ARG A 103 2.25 -4.11 1.96
CA ARG A 103 2.51 -4.35 3.39
C ARG A 103 3.56 -3.40 3.95
N CYS A 104 4.67 -3.17 3.24
CA CYS A 104 5.68 -2.20 3.65
C CYS A 104 5.08 -0.79 3.80
N LEU A 105 4.26 -0.35 2.84
CA LEU A 105 3.62 0.97 2.89
C LEU A 105 2.60 1.09 4.03
N SER A 106 1.81 0.05 4.29
CA SER A 106 0.88 -0.01 5.43
C SER A 106 1.63 0.13 6.76
N TRP A 107 2.74 -0.58 6.95
CA TRP A 107 3.56 -0.43 8.15
C TRP A 107 4.16 0.97 8.28
N ILE A 108 4.62 1.57 7.17
CA ILE A 108 5.12 2.96 7.15
C ILE A 108 4.00 3.92 7.54
N GLN A 109 2.79 3.76 7.00
CA GLN A 109 1.62 4.59 7.30
C GLN A 109 1.24 4.48 8.78
N CYS A 110 1.11 3.26 9.29
CA CYS A 110 0.70 2.96 10.66
C CYS A 110 1.68 3.51 11.70
N LYS A 111 2.99 3.43 11.41
CA LYS A 111 4.05 3.95 12.29
C LYS A 111 4.46 5.39 12.00
N GLY A 112 3.92 5.99 10.96
CA GLY A 112 4.25 7.34 10.51
C GLY A 112 3.61 8.42 11.35
N ASP A 113 4.37 9.48 11.63
CA ASP A 113 3.84 10.75 12.12
C ASP A 113 3.16 11.55 10.98
N GLU A 114 2.74 12.77 11.30
CA GLU A 114 2.13 13.71 10.34
C GLU A 114 2.97 13.92 9.07
N GLN A 115 4.30 14.00 9.20
CA GLN A 115 5.19 14.19 8.07
C GLN A 115 5.12 13.00 7.12
N ILE A 116 5.07 11.77 7.66
CA ILE A 116 4.93 10.56 6.87
C ILE A 116 3.56 10.45 6.21
N GLN A 117 2.48 10.80 6.92
CA GLN A 117 1.15 10.83 6.32
C GLN A 117 1.13 11.76 5.11
N THR A 118 1.69 12.97 5.27
CA THR A 118 1.79 13.97 4.21
C THR A 118 2.55 13.44 3.00
N GLU A 119 3.73 12.87 3.21
CA GLU A 119 4.54 12.35 2.11
C GLU A 119 3.86 11.17 1.39
N LEU A 120 3.22 10.25 2.12
CA LEU A 120 2.46 9.14 1.52
C LEU A 120 1.36 9.65 0.60
N ILE A 121 0.54 10.57 1.09
CA ILE A 121 -0.63 11.08 0.38
C ILE A 121 -0.21 11.90 -0.84
N ASN A 122 0.85 12.70 -0.71
CA ASN A 122 1.42 13.45 -1.83
C ASN A 122 1.99 12.55 -2.94
N ASN A 123 2.34 11.31 -2.62
CA ASN A 123 2.79 10.33 -3.59
C ASN A 123 1.68 9.34 -4.02
N GLY A 124 0.42 9.59 -3.69
CA GLY A 124 -0.71 8.82 -4.20
C GLY A 124 -1.07 7.58 -3.38
N TYR A 125 -0.78 7.57 -2.08
CA TYR A 125 -1.11 6.42 -1.22
C TYR A 125 -2.62 6.07 -1.20
N GLY A 126 -3.52 7.04 -1.34
CA GLY A 126 -4.97 6.77 -1.48
C GLY A 126 -5.30 5.89 -2.69
N ARG A 127 -4.58 6.07 -3.81
CA ARG A 127 -4.70 5.20 -4.99
C ARG A 127 -4.14 3.79 -4.72
N VAL A 128 -3.04 3.70 -3.96
CA VAL A 128 -2.42 2.41 -3.61
C VAL A 128 -3.36 1.52 -2.80
N ILE A 129 -3.98 2.07 -1.76
CA ILE A 129 -4.91 1.31 -0.91
C ILE A 129 -6.21 0.96 -1.65
N SER A 130 -6.62 1.77 -2.63
CA SER A 130 -7.76 1.50 -3.51
C SER A 130 -7.52 0.28 -4.42
N ILE A 131 -6.32 0.17 -4.98
CA ILE A 131 -5.93 -1.00 -5.78
C ILE A 131 -5.98 -2.27 -4.93
N GLN A 132 -5.54 -2.21 -3.67
CA GLN A 132 -5.50 -3.39 -2.80
C GLN A 132 -6.87 -4.05 -2.64
N ILE A 133 -7.94 -3.27 -2.46
CA ILE A 133 -9.31 -3.82 -2.36
C ILE A 133 -9.87 -4.30 -3.71
N SER A 134 -9.41 -3.69 -4.81
CA SER A 134 -9.87 -4.01 -6.17
C SER A 134 -9.17 -5.24 -6.75
N THR A 135 -7.94 -5.55 -6.30
CA THR A 135 -7.11 -6.65 -6.84
C THR A 135 -7.22 -7.95 -6.06
N ALA A 136 -8.10 -8.05 -5.06
CA ALA A 136 -8.33 -9.28 -4.33
C ALA A 136 -9.11 -10.28 -5.21
N GLY A 137 -8.41 -10.90 -6.16
CA GLY A 137 -8.95 -11.81 -7.17
C GLY A 137 -8.77 -13.29 -6.85
N GLY A 138 -8.49 -13.64 -5.58
CA GLY A 138 -8.43 -15.03 -5.13
C GLY A 138 -9.81 -15.72 -5.15
N ILE A 139 -9.88 -16.96 -4.69
CA ILE A 139 -11.15 -17.68 -4.49
C ILE A 139 -11.17 -18.20 -3.06
N GLY A 140 -12.26 -17.96 -2.33
CA GLY A 140 -12.46 -18.50 -0.99
C GLY A 140 -11.84 -17.66 0.14
N GLU A 141 -11.47 -18.30 1.24
CA GLU A 141 -11.10 -17.63 2.50
C GLU A 141 -9.87 -16.72 2.40
N GLU A 142 -8.92 -17.05 1.51
CA GLU A 142 -7.73 -16.24 1.26
C GLU A 142 -8.10 -14.88 0.64
N GLN A 143 -9.06 -14.88 -0.29
CA GLN A 143 -9.61 -13.66 -0.89
C GLN A 143 -10.32 -12.82 0.18
N ASP A 144 -11.17 -13.45 0.99
CA ASP A 144 -11.89 -12.78 2.07
C ASP A 144 -10.94 -12.13 3.07
N TRP A 145 -9.81 -12.77 3.39
CA TRP A 145 -8.81 -12.23 4.29
C TRP A 145 -8.07 -11.02 3.70
N GLU A 146 -7.68 -11.09 2.43
CA GLU A 146 -7.02 -9.96 1.74
C GLU A 146 -7.95 -8.76 1.60
N ILE A 147 -9.21 -9.00 1.22
CA ILE A 147 -10.27 -7.99 1.15
C ILE A 147 -10.46 -7.36 2.53
N PHE A 148 -10.66 -8.20 3.55
CA PHE A 148 -10.86 -7.76 4.92
C PHE A 148 -9.71 -6.87 5.41
N ASN A 149 -8.46 -7.32 5.20
CA ASN A 149 -7.29 -6.54 5.57
C ASN A 149 -7.23 -5.21 4.80
N GLY A 150 -7.51 -5.21 3.48
CA GLY A 150 -7.60 -3.99 2.68
C GLY A 150 -8.59 -2.97 3.27
N PHE A 151 -9.81 -3.40 3.61
CA PHE A 151 -10.81 -2.52 4.20
C PHE A 151 -10.43 -2.02 5.60
N ILE A 152 -9.80 -2.85 6.43
CA ILE A 152 -9.26 -2.41 7.72
C ILE A 152 -8.25 -1.27 7.52
N GLN A 153 -7.35 -1.42 6.55
CA GLN A 153 -6.31 -0.42 6.29
C GLN A 153 -6.93 0.91 5.85
N ILE A 154 -7.86 0.90 4.88
CA ILE A 154 -8.52 2.12 4.39
C ILE A 154 -9.30 2.79 5.51
N SER A 155 -10.14 2.03 6.24
CA SER A 155 -10.98 2.58 7.30
C SER A 155 -10.15 3.21 8.42
N ASN A 156 -9.10 2.51 8.89
CA ASN A 156 -8.22 3.05 9.92
C ASN A 156 -7.42 4.26 9.45
N PHE A 157 -6.97 4.26 8.20
CA PHE A 157 -6.24 5.36 7.60
C PHE A 157 -7.10 6.63 7.52
N LEU A 158 -8.29 6.55 6.93
CA LEU A 158 -9.20 7.70 6.81
C LEU A 158 -9.63 8.21 8.18
N ARG A 159 -10.01 7.32 9.11
CA ARG A 159 -10.35 7.70 10.48
C ARG A 159 -9.21 8.45 11.16
N ALA A 160 -7.96 7.97 11.00
CA ALA A 160 -6.81 8.64 11.58
C ALA A 160 -6.59 10.04 10.98
N LEU A 161 -6.89 10.24 9.69
CA LEU A 161 -6.81 11.58 9.08
C LEU A 161 -7.92 12.51 9.59
N HIS A 162 -9.16 12.03 9.77
CA HIS A 162 -10.27 12.86 10.27
C HIS A 162 -10.18 13.17 11.76
N GLN A 163 -9.73 12.21 12.56
CA GLN A 163 -9.81 12.28 14.03
C GLN A 163 -8.45 12.47 14.70
N GLY A 164 -7.36 12.39 13.93
CA GLY A 164 -6.00 12.34 14.46
C GLY A 164 -5.67 10.97 15.08
N ARG A 165 -4.51 10.91 15.74
CA ARG A 165 -4.08 9.76 16.54
C ARG A 165 -3.65 10.21 17.92
N ASN A 166 -4.14 9.52 18.95
CA ASN A 166 -3.79 9.75 20.34
C ASN A 166 -3.66 8.44 21.14
N ASN A 167 -3.05 7.41 20.54
CA ASN A 167 -2.83 6.13 21.22
C ASN A 167 -1.34 5.91 21.51
N TYR A 168 -1.04 5.02 22.46
CA TYR A 168 0.34 4.75 22.91
C TYR A 168 1.17 3.98 21.86
N TYR A 169 0.53 3.32 20.89
CA TYR A 169 1.18 2.40 19.97
C TYR A 169 1.63 3.06 18.65
N GLN A 170 1.07 4.21 18.30
CA GLN A 170 1.34 4.95 17.06
C GLN A 170 1.77 6.38 17.38
N PRO A 171 2.57 7.04 16.52
CA PRO A 171 2.82 8.46 16.69
C PRO A 171 1.54 9.26 16.68
N SER A 172 1.41 10.17 17.63
CA SER A 172 0.28 11.07 17.72
C SER A 172 0.38 12.18 16.67
N PHE A 173 -0.78 12.61 16.19
CA PHE A 173 -0.94 13.83 15.39
C PHE A 173 -2.38 14.31 15.47
N GLN A 174 -2.58 15.61 15.26
CA GLN A 174 -3.90 16.23 15.20
C GLN A 174 -4.62 15.85 13.91
N PRO A 175 -5.97 15.95 13.85
CA PRO A 175 -6.71 15.81 12.61
C PRO A 175 -6.05 16.51 11.42
N LEU A 176 -5.96 15.82 10.27
CA LEU A 176 -5.36 16.27 9.03
C LEU A 176 -6.42 16.38 7.92
N PRO A 177 -7.41 17.30 8.03
CA PRO A 177 -8.60 17.32 7.17
C PRO A 177 -8.28 17.55 5.68
N LEU A 178 -7.26 18.35 5.37
CA LEU A 178 -6.84 18.58 3.98
C LEU A 178 -6.26 17.31 3.34
N LEU A 179 -5.55 16.51 4.13
CA LEU A 179 -4.98 15.24 3.68
C LEU A 179 -6.05 14.15 3.58
N ALA A 180 -7.06 14.18 4.47
CA ALA A 180 -8.22 13.30 4.39
C ALA A 180 -8.95 13.50 3.06
N ARG A 181 -9.32 14.75 2.76
CA ARG A 181 -9.96 15.12 1.49
C ARG A 181 -9.16 14.67 0.27
N ARG A 182 -7.85 14.94 0.24
CA ARG A 182 -7.00 14.51 -0.88
C ARG A 182 -6.96 12.98 -1.02
N SER A 183 -7.00 12.26 0.09
CA SER A 183 -7.00 10.80 0.07
C SER A 183 -8.31 10.23 -0.46
N GLU A 184 -9.44 10.84 -0.09
CA GLU A 184 -10.76 10.48 -0.61
C GLU A 184 -10.87 10.76 -2.11
N GLU A 185 -10.42 11.94 -2.57
CA GLU A 185 -10.34 12.28 -3.99
C GLU A 185 -9.50 11.23 -4.74
N GLN A 186 -8.37 10.80 -4.20
CA GLN A 186 -7.55 9.73 -4.77
C GLN A 186 -8.25 8.36 -4.82
N ILE A 187 -9.07 8.04 -3.82
CA ILE A 187 -9.83 6.78 -3.76
C ILE A 187 -10.95 6.79 -4.79
N GLU A 188 -11.67 7.91 -4.90
CA GLU A 188 -12.72 8.11 -5.90
C GLU A 188 -12.16 8.07 -7.33
N GLU A 189 -11.05 8.76 -7.60
CA GLU A 189 -10.39 8.77 -8.91
C GLU A 189 -9.93 7.38 -9.38
N GLU A 190 -9.60 6.48 -8.47
CA GLU A 190 -9.19 5.11 -8.79
C GLU A 190 -10.40 4.15 -8.88
N GLY A 191 -11.65 4.64 -8.75
CA GLY A 191 -12.86 3.84 -8.90
C GLY A 191 -13.11 2.85 -7.76
N ALA A 192 -12.58 3.12 -6.56
CA ALA A 192 -12.73 2.21 -5.42
C ALA A 192 -14.12 2.29 -4.74
N ASN A 193 -14.96 3.28 -5.09
CA ASN A 193 -16.28 3.46 -4.49
C ASN A 193 -17.22 2.31 -4.84
N GLU A 194 -17.17 1.84 -6.08
CA GLU A 194 -17.90 0.70 -6.59
C GLU A 194 -17.52 -0.57 -5.83
N GLU A 195 -16.23 -0.76 -5.55
CA GLU A 195 -15.76 -1.97 -4.85
C GLU A 195 -16.08 -1.93 -3.37
N ILE A 196 -16.07 -0.74 -2.76
CA ILE A 196 -16.59 -0.54 -1.40
C ILE A 196 -18.07 -0.95 -1.35
N GLU A 197 -18.88 -0.48 -2.31
CA GLU A 197 -20.32 -0.77 -2.36
C GLU A 197 -20.63 -2.25 -2.59
N ALA A 198 -19.90 -2.90 -3.50
CA ALA A 198 -20.05 -4.34 -3.77
C ALA A 198 -19.82 -5.18 -2.50
N GLN A 199 -18.90 -4.75 -1.64
CA GLN A 199 -18.47 -5.51 -0.45
C GLN A 199 -19.29 -5.18 0.81
N MET A 200 -20.17 -4.16 0.78
CA MET A 200 -21.03 -3.79 1.92
C MET A 200 -22.03 -4.88 2.33
N ASN A 201 -22.30 -5.84 1.45
CA ASN A 201 -23.17 -6.99 1.72
C ASN A 201 -22.40 -8.32 1.85
N ASN A 202 -21.07 -8.30 1.72
CA ASN A 202 -20.26 -9.51 1.81
C ASN A 202 -20.22 -10.04 3.26
N LYS A 203 -20.73 -11.26 3.45
CA LYS A 203 -20.77 -11.98 4.74
C LYS A 203 -19.51 -12.82 5.01
N GLY A 204 -18.55 -12.81 4.10
CA GLY A 204 -17.23 -13.40 4.26
C GLY A 204 -16.52 -12.90 5.52
N ASN A 205 -15.58 -13.71 6.01
CA ASN A 205 -14.90 -13.50 7.30
C ASN A 205 -15.87 -13.14 8.45
N TYR A 206 -16.90 -13.97 8.66
CA TYR A 206 -17.90 -13.81 9.74
C TYR A 206 -18.63 -12.44 9.72
N GLY A 207 -18.82 -11.85 8.54
CA GLY A 207 -19.47 -10.55 8.38
C GLY A 207 -18.59 -9.33 8.65
N ASN A 208 -17.30 -9.55 8.93
CA ASN A 208 -16.37 -8.46 9.16
C ASN A 208 -16.10 -7.64 7.89
N ILE A 209 -16.08 -8.25 6.71
CA ILE A 209 -15.91 -7.54 5.44
C ILE A 209 -17.00 -6.49 5.28
N LYS A 210 -18.27 -6.89 5.43
CA LYS A 210 -19.41 -5.98 5.49
C LYS A 210 -19.20 -4.85 6.50
N TYR A 211 -18.78 -5.15 7.72
CA TYR A 211 -18.58 -4.12 8.75
C TYR A 211 -17.56 -3.06 8.31
N TYR A 212 -16.38 -3.49 7.84
CA TYR A 212 -15.33 -2.55 7.45
C TYR A 212 -15.61 -1.85 6.11
N ALA A 213 -16.34 -2.47 5.18
CA ALA A 213 -16.83 -1.80 3.98
C ALA A 213 -17.80 -0.66 4.34
N ASN A 214 -18.75 -0.89 5.25
CA ASN A 214 -19.64 0.16 5.75
C ASN A 214 -18.88 1.26 6.52
N SER A 215 -17.89 0.89 7.34
CA SER A 215 -17.03 1.84 8.04
C SER A 215 -16.20 2.67 7.07
N THR A 216 -15.68 2.06 6.01
CA THR A 216 -14.93 2.75 4.94
C THR A 216 -15.83 3.72 4.18
N LYS A 217 -17.04 3.30 3.78
CA LYS A 217 -18.04 4.17 3.15
C LYS A 217 -18.41 5.35 4.05
N SER A 218 -18.59 5.10 5.35
CA SER A 218 -18.88 6.17 6.32
C SER A 218 -17.71 7.12 6.47
N ALA A 219 -16.47 6.61 6.49
CA ALA A 219 -15.28 7.45 6.55
C ALA A 219 -15.14 8.32 5.30
N THR A 220 -15.32 7.77 4.09
CA THR A 220 -15.29 8.58 2.86
C THR A 220 -16.44 9.59 2.75
N LEU A 221 -17.60 9.30 3.35
CA LEU A 221 -18.77 10.20 3.36
C LEU A 221 -18.81 11.18 4.55
N ASN A 222 -18.00 11.00 5.59
CA ASN A 222 -18.03 11.83 6.81
C ASN A 222 -17.71 13.32 6.54
N HIS A 223 -17.29 13.67 5.33
CA HIS A 223 -17.19 15.05 4.87
C HIS A 223 -18.54 15.77 4.68
N PHE A 224 -19.65 15.07 4.45
CA PHE A 224 -20.94 15.71 4.15
C PHE A 224 -21.72 16.14 5.40
N ILE A 225 -21.39 15.62 6.58
CA ILE A 225 -22.18 15.86 7.80
C ILE A 225 -21.69 17.09 8.57
N HIS A 226 -20.40 17.44 8.50
CA HIS A 226 -19.82 18.56 9.25
C HIS A 226 -19.71 19.87 8.45
N ARG A 227 -20.49 19.99 7.36
CA ARG A 227 -20.51 21.15 6.46
C ARG A 227 -21.84 21.92 6.48
N ASN A 228 -22.62 21.78 7.56
CA ASN A 228 -23.80 22.60 7.84
C ASN A 228 -23.48 23.67 8.87
#